data_AF-A0A948ZG48-F1
#
_entry.id   AF-A0A948ZG48-F1
#
_cell.length_a   1.000
_cell.length_b   1.000
_cell.length_c   1.000
_cell.angle_alpha   90.00
_cell.angle_beta   90.00
_cell.angle_gamma   90.00
#
_symmetry.space_group_name_H-M   'P 1'
#
loop_
_entity.id
_entity.type
_entity.pdbx_description
1 polymer ?
#
loop_
_entity_poly.entity_id
_entity_poly.type
_entity_poly.pdbx_seq_one_letter_code
_entity_poly.pdbx_strand_id
1 'polypeptide(L)'
;GVGYTIYLGSENENSMLAQASRIIYDAHKNGLIAILWIYPRGKAVKNELDPELIAGACGVGVCLGADFVKINNPGKEYLTNCVKAAGRTGIVLAGGKHKDSEFFLEELYEQVNKFKISGCAVGRNIHQKDLDNAVRFCKAIYGIIYENIILNDAKNYLKE
;
A
#
# COMPACT_ATOMS: atom_id res chain seq x y z
N GLY A 1 13.89 -4.33 7.68
CA GLY A 1 13.03 -5.02 6.72
C GLY A 1 13.59 -4.86 5.32
N VAL A 2 13.10 -5.62 4.36
CA VAL A 2 13.43 -5.52 2.94
C VAL A 2 12.19 -5.11 2.15
N GLY A 3 12.40 -4.60 0.95
CA GLY A 3 11.29 -4.40 0.04
C GLY A 3 11.70 -4.60 -1.41
N TYR A 4 10.78 -5.13 -2.21
CA TYR A 4 11.06 -5.53 -3.59
C TYR A 4 9.84 -5.29 -4.49
N THR A 5 10.08 -4.88 -5.73
CA THR A 5 9.00 -4.59 -6.69
C THR A 5 8.85 -5.73 -7.69
N ILE A 6 7.61 -6.14 -7.93
CA ILE A 6 7.22 -7.13 -8.93
C ILE A 6 6.26 -6.46 -9.91
N TYR A 7 6.55 -6.59 -11.20
CA TYR A 7 5.63 -6.22 -12.27
C TYR A 7 4.99 -7.46 -12.86
N LEU A 8 3.77 -7.79 -12.42
CA LEU A 8 3.01 -8.92 -12.97
C LEU A 8 2.55 -8.60 -14.40
N GLY A 9 2.68 -9.55 -15.31
CA GLY A 9 2.43 -9.40 -16.76
C GLY A 9 3.59 -8.76 -17.53
N SER A 10 4.75 -8.56 -16.89
CA SER A 10 6.01 -8.21 -17.55
C SER A 10 6.65 -9.43 -18.19
N GLU A 11 7.41 -9.25 -19.28
CA GLU A 11 8.25 -10.32 -19.88
C GLU A 11 9.30 -10.86 -18.88
N ASN A 12 9.64 -10.06 -17.84
CA ASN A 12 10.58 -10.44 -16.79
C ASN A 12 9.88 -10.90 -15.48
N GLU A 13 8.57 -11.14 -15.50
CA GLU A 13 7.78 -11.53 -14.31
C GLU A 13 8.42 -12.71 -13.57
N ASN A 14 8.80 -13.76 -14.31
CA ASN A 14 9.42 -14.96 -13.76
C ASN A 14 10.70 -14.66 -12.94
N SER A 15 11.57 -13.79 -13.45
CA SER A 15 12.80 -13.40 -12.76
C SER A 15 12.49 -12.60 -11.49
N MET A 16 11.53 -11.68 -11.55
CA MET A 16 11.13 -10.89 -10.38
C MET A 16 10.50 -11.77 -9.29
N LEU A 17 9.65 -12.73 -9.66
CA LEU A 17 9.05 -13.68 -8.72
C LEU A 17 10.13 -14.55 -8.04
N ALA A 18 11.09 -15.07 -8.80
CA ALA A 18 12.19 -15.86 -8.26
C ALA A 18 13.07 -15.05 -7.29
N GLN A 19 13.42 -13.81 -7.67
CA GLN A 19 14.21 -12.92 -6.81
C GLN A 19 13.45 -12.54 -5.53
N ALA A 20 12.16 -12.19 -5.64
CA ALA A 20 11.33 -11.84 -4.51
C ALA A 20 11.22 -12.99 -3.50
N SER A 21 10.98 -14.23 -3.97
CA SER A 21 10.93 -15.41 -3.11
C SER A 21 12.23 -15.61 -2.33
N ARG A 22 13.38 -15.46 -3.02
CA ARG A 22 14.69 -15.59 -2.36
C ARG A 22 14.92 -14.51 -1.31
N ILE A 23 14.62 -13.26 -1.65
CA ILE A 23 14.77 -12.11 -0.76
C ILE A 23 13.90 -12.26 0.49
N ILE A 24 12.64 -12.70 0.34
CA ILE A 24 11.73 -12.93 1.47
C ILE A 24 12.25 -14.05 2.36
N TYR A 25 12.67 -15.17 1.78
CA TYR A 25 13.23 -16.30 2.53
C TYR A 25 14.44 -15.86 3.37
N ASP A 26 15.39 -15.15 2.76
CA ASP A 26 16.59 -14.68 3.46
C ASP A 26 16.23 -13.61 4.51
N ALA A 27 15.27 -12.71 4.24
CA ALA A 27 14.80 -11.72 5.21
C ALA A 27 14.17 -12.36 6.44
N HIS A 28 13.23 -13.28 6.25
CA HIS A 28 12.54 -13.98 7.33
C HIS A 28 13.49 -14.84 8.16
N LYS A 29 14.45 -15.52 7.52
CA LYS A 29 15.51 -16.27 8.21
C LYS A 29 16.36 -15.39 9.15
N ASN A 30 16.46 -14.09 8.85
CA ASN A 30 17.18 -13.10 9.66
C ASN A 30 16.26 -12.25 10.54
N GLY A 31 14.97 -12.62 10.70
CA GLY A 31 14.02 -11.88 11.54
C GLY A 31 13.62 -10.50 10.98
N LEU A 32 13.79 -10.27 9.68
CA LEU A 32 13.43 -9.02 9.01
C LEU A 32 12.07 -9.15 8.32
N ILE A 33 11.22 -8.12 8.45
CA ILE A 33 9.98 -8.01 7.67
C ILE A 33 10.26 -7.80 6.18
N ALA A 34 9.33 -8.21 5.31
CA ALA A 34 9.39 -8.03 3.87
C ALA A 34 8.10 -7.38 3.32
N ILE A 35 8.29 -6.36 2.47
CA ILE A 35 7.20 -5.66 1.79
C ILE A 35 7.34 -5.86 0.28
N LEU A 36 6.29 -6.32 -0.39
CA LEU A 36 6.27 -6.40 -1.85
C LEU A 36 5.46 -5.27 -2.45
N TRP A 37 6.06 -4.51 -3.37
CA TRP A 37 5.33 -3.66 -4.29
C TRP A 37 4.90 -4.50 -5.47
N ILE A 38 3.60 -4.75 -5.62
CA ILE A 38 3.11 -5.57 -6.74
C ILE A 38 2.22 -4.71 -7.62
N TYR A 39 2.70 -4.42 -8.83
CA TYR A 39 2.00 -3.61 -9.81
C TYR A 39 1.83 -4.42 -11.09
N PRO A 40 0.60 -4.90 -11.41
CA PRO A 40 0.32 -5.45 -12.73
C PRO A 40 0.69 -4.42 -13.80
N ARG A 41 1.74 -4.72 -14.58
CA ARG A 41 2.33 -3.84 -15.58
C ARG A 41 3.16 -4.65 -16.57
N GLY A 42 2.96 -4.35 -17.85
CA GLY A 42 3.70 -4.96 -18.96
C GLY A 42 2.84 -5.04 -20.20
N LYS A 43 3.39 -5.58 -21.29
CA LYS A 43 2.65 -5.72 -22.56
C LYS A 43 1.38 -6.57 -22.44
N ALA A 44 1.34 -7.50 -21.48
CA ALA A 44 0.19 -8.37 -21.23
C ALA A 44 -0.91 -7.68 -20.39
N VAL A 45 -0.64 -6.52 -19.78
CA VAL A 45 -1.59 -5.82 -18.90
C VAL A 45 -2.23 -4.65 -19.64
N LYS A 46 -3.52 -4.79 -19.97
CA LYS A 46 -4.28 -3.74 -20.66
C LYS A 46 -4.72 -2.60 -19.73
N ASN A 47 -5.02 -2.92 -18.47
CA ASN A 47 -5.45 -1.98 -17.46
C ASN A 47 -4.72 -2.27 -16.13
N GLU A 48 -3.79 -1.40 -15.73
CA GLU A 48 -3.02 -1.57 -14.48
C GLU A 48 -3.86 -1.37 -13.21
N LEU A 49 -5.07 -0.79 -13.35
CA LEU A 49 -6.02 -0.56 -12.27
C LEU A 49 -7.21 -1.53 -12.31
N ASP A 50 -7.11 -2.60 -13.09
CA ASP A 50 -8.13 -3.64 -13.11
C ASP A 50 -8.30 -4.25 -11.71
N PRO A 51 -9.52 -4.26 -11.14
CA PRO A 51 -9.76 -4.74 -9.79
C PRO A 51 -9.39 -6.21 -9.56
N GLU A 52 -9.59 -7.06 -10.56
CA GLU A 52 -9.27 -8.49 -10.45
C GLU A 52 -7.77 -8.70 -10.48
N LEU A 53 -7.05 -7.96 -11.34
CA LEU A 53 -5.58 -7.99 -11.35
C LEU A 53 -4.98 -7.49 -10.05
N ILE A 54 -5.55 -6.44 -9.44
CA ILE A 54 -5.09 -5.93 -8.15
C ILE A 54 -5.37 -6.94 -7.02
N ALA A 55 -6.54 -7.60 -7.01
CA ALA A 55 -6.81 -8.67 -6.05
C ALA A 55 -5.87 -9.86 -6.24
N GLY A 56 -5.57 -10.24 -7.49
CA GLY A 56 -4.58 -11.25 -7.82
C GLY A 56 -3.18 -10.88 -7.32
N ALA A 57 -2.78 -9.61 -7.46
CA ALA A 57 -1.52 -9.10 -6.91
C ALA A 57 -1.44 -9.26 -5.38
N CYS A 58 -2.53 -9.01 -4.66
CA CYS A 58 -2.60 -9.31 -3.22
C CYS A 58 -2.40 -10.80 -2.92
N GLY A 59 -3.05 -11.68 -3.70
CA GLY A 59 -2.87 -13.13 -3.59
C GLY A 59 -1.44 -13.60 -3.83
N VAL A 60 -0.76 -13.03 -4.82
CA VAL A 60 0.67 -13.30 -5.07
C VAL A 60 1.52 -12.89 -3.86
N GLY A 61 1.22 -11.74 -3.24
CA GLY A 61 1.92 -11.26 -2.05
C GLY A 61 1.92 -12.29 -0.91
N VAL A 62 0.75 -12.85 -0.59
CA VAL A 62 0.63 -13.87 0.47
C VAL A 62 1.25 -15.21 0.09
N CYS A 63 1.16 -15.62 -1.18
CA CYS A 63 1.79 -16.85 -1.68
C CYS A 63 3.31 -16.80 -1.59
N LEU A 64 3.91 -15.64 -1.85
CA LEU A 64 5.35 -15.42 -1.70
C LEU A 64 5.80 -15.25 -0.24
N GLY A 65 4.86 -15.10 0.69
CA GLY A 65 5.13 -14.93 2.11
C GLY A 65 5.46 -13.49 2.51
N ALA A 66 5.03 -12.47 1.77
CA ALA A 66 5.25 -11.10 2.17
C ALA A 66 4.47 -10.76 3.46
N ASP A 67 5.07 -9.95 4.34
CA ASP A 67 4.37 -9.43 5.53
C ASP A 67 3.37 -8.34 5.13
N PHE A 68 3.76 -7.51 4.16
CA PHE A 68 2.88 -6.51 3.55
C PHE A 68 2.98 -6.51 2.02
N VAL A 69 1.86 -6.19 1.38
CA VAL A 69 1.80 -5.91 -0.06
C VAL A 69 1.38 -4.46 -0.28
N LYS A 70 2.15 -3.73 -1.08
CA LYS A 70 1.76 -2.41 -1.58
C LYS A 70 1.17 -2.54 -2.98
N ILE A 71 -0.04 -2.03 -3.12
CA ILE A 71 -0.79 -1.98 -4.39
C ILE A 71 -1.27 -0.56 -4.70
N ASN A 72 -1.69 -0.36 -5.94
CA ASN A 72 -2.49 0.81 -6.31
C ASN A 72 -3.91 0.68 -5.71
N ASN A 73 -4.60 1.79 -5.47
CA ASN A 73 -5.98 1.76 -5.02
C ASN A 73 -6.90 1.36 -6.19
N PRO A 74 -7.59 0.20 -6.13
CA PRO A 74 -8.51 -0.24 -7.19
C PRO A 74 -9.85 0.52 -7.18
N GLY A 75 -10.16 1.25 -6.10
CA GLY A 75 -11.50 1.76 -5.81
C GLY A 75 -12.08 1.08 -4.58
N LYS A 76 -12.87 1.84 -3.79
CA LYS A 76 -13.36 1.41 -2.47
C LYS A 76 -14.22 0.15 -2.54
N GLU A 77 -14.99 -0.01 -3.62
CA GLU A 77 -15.89 -1.14 -3.86
C GLU A 77 -15.12 -2.47 -4.05
N TYR A 78 -13.84 -2.42 -4.38
CA TYR A 78 -13.02 -3.60 -4.64
C TYR A 78 -12.06 -3.98 -3.51
N LEU A 79 -11.89 -3.11 -2.51
CA LEU A 79 -10.95 -3.33 -1.40
C LEU A 79 -11.27 -4.60 -0.60
N THR A 80 -12.55 -4.93 -0.41
CA THR A 80 -12.96 -6.16 0.29
C THR A 80 -12.40 -7.41 -0.38
N ASN A 81 -12.39 -7.47 -1.71
CA ASN A 81 -11.84 -8.62 -2.44
C ASN A 81 -10.32 -8.66 -2.33
N CYS A 82 -9.65 -7.50 -2.35
CA CYS A 82 -8.21 -7.40 -2.16
C CYS A 82 -7.79 -7.92 -0.79
N VAL A 83 -8.50 -7.52 0.27
CA VAL A 83 -8.24 -7.94 1.66
C VAL A 83 -8.44 -9.45 1.82
N LYS A 84 -9.52 -10.00 1.24
CA LYS A 84 -9.73 -11.46 1.22
C LYS A 84 -8.59 -12.20 0.52
N ALA A 85 -8.14 -11.69 -0.63
CA ALA A 85 -7.04 -12.29 -1.40
C ALA A 85 -5.69 -12.20 -0.68
N ALA A 86 -5.43 -11.12 0.06
CA ALA A 86 -4.20 -10.94 0.83
C ALA A 86 -4.08 -11.88 2.04
N GLY A 87 -5.20 -12.43 2.54
CA GLY A 87 -5.19 -13.36 3.66
C GLY A 87 -4.50 -12.78 4.90
N ARG A 88 -3.35 -13.34 5.28
CA ARG A 88 -2.55 -12.90 6.44
C ARG A 88 -1.57 -11.75 6.13
N THR A 89 -1.37 -11.41 4.87
CA THR A 89 -0.48 -10.32 4.45
C THR A 89 -1.23 -9.00 4.59
N GLY A 90 -0.61 -8.02 5.24
CA GLY A 90 -1.19 -6.69 5.37
C GLY A 90 -1.19 -5.93 4.04
N ILE A 91 -2.21 -5.11 3.79
CA ILE A 91 -2.27 -4.27 2.58
C ILE A 91 -1.88 -2.84 2.95
N VAL A 92 -0.96 -2.27 2.18
CA VAL A 92 -0.66 -0.83 2.23
C VAL A 92 -0.99 -0.19 0.87
N LEU A 93 -1.78 0.90 0.88
CA LEU A 93 -2.18 1.55 -0.37
C LEU A 93 -1.18 2.63 -0.78
N ALA A 94 -0.91 2.73 -2.08
CA ALA A 94 -0.08 3.80 -2.62
C ALA A 94 -0.75 5.17 -2.48
N GLY A 95 0.01 6.18 -2.06
CA GLY A 95 -0.50 7.55 -1.95
C GLY A 95 -0.89 8.21 -3.29
N GLY A 96 -0.53 7.62 -4.42
CA GLY A 96 -0.98 8.05 -5.75
C GLY A 96 -0.33 9.34 -6.28
N LYS A 97 -1.07 10.03 -7.15
CA LYS A 97 -0.73 11.38 -7.64
C LYS A 97 -0.93 12.42 -6.53
N HIS A 98 -0.52 13.67 -6.78
CA HIS A 98 -0.78 14.76 -5.86
C HIS A 98 -2.29 14.87 -5.60
N LYS A 99 -2.69 14.86 -4.33
CA LYS A 99 -4.08 14.95 -3.87
C LYS A 99 -4.20 16.07 -2.83
N ASP A 100 -5.40 16.58 -2.69
CA ASP A 100 -5.73 17.42 -1.52
C ASP A 100 -5.53 16.62 -0.22
N SER A 101 -5.04 17.29 0.82
CA SER A 101 -4.62 16.62 2.06
C SER A 101 -5.81 16.20 2.92
N GLU A 102 -6.89 17.00 2.94
CA GLU A 102 -8.10 16.60 3.64
C GLU A 102 -8.76 15.39 2.97
N PHE A 103 -8.89 15.44 1.63
CA PHE A 103 -9.43 14.32 0.87
C PHE A 103 -8.61 13.05 1.06
N PHE A 104 -7.28 13.17 1.12
CA PHE A 104 -6.41 12.03 1.41
C PHE A 104 -6.70 11.41 2.80
N LEU A 105 -6.88 12.24 3.83
CA LEU A 105 -7.20 11.75 5.17
C LEU A 105 -8.58 11.08 5.24
N GLU A 106 -9.56 11.60 4.50
CA GLU A 106 -10.89 10.97 4.36
C GLU A 106 -10.79 9.57 3.74
N GLU A 107 -10.07 9.45 2.62
CA GLU A 107 -9.83 8.17 1.96
C GLU A 107 -9.10 7.19 2.89
N LEU A 108 -8.01 7.65 3.54
CA LEU A 108 -7.23 6.82 4.45
C LEU A 108 -8.07 6.35 5.65
N TYR A 109 -8.86 7.24 6.23
CA TYR A 109 -9.73 6.91 7.36
C TYR A 109 -10.76 5.84 6.98
N GLU A 110 -11.41 5.94 5.81
CA GLU A 110 -12.34 4.91 5.33
C GLU A 110 -11.59 3.59 5.07
N GLN A 111 -10.43 3.63 4.41
CA GLN A 111 -9.60 2.46 4.09
C GLN A 111 -9.22 1.66 5.33
N VAL A 112 -8.71 2.33 6.37
CA VAL A 112 -8.27 1.67 7.61
C VAL A 112 -9.46 1.15 8.40
N ASN A 113 -10.46 2.00 8.68
CA ASN A 113 -11.52 1.67 9.63
C ASN A 113 -12.55 0.69 9.06
N LYS A 114 -12.95 0.88 7.80
CA LYS A 114 -14.00 0.08 7.15
C LYS A 114 -13.45 -1.14 6.44
N PHE A 115 -12.35 -0.99 5.71
CA PHE A 115 -11.82 -2.06 4.85
C PHE A 115 -10.65 -2.84 5.48
N LYS A 116 -10.15 -2.43 6.65
CA LYS A 116 -9.03 -3.08 7.34
C LYS A 116 -7.72 -3.07 6.54
N ILE A 117 -7.53 -2.01 5.74
CA ILE A 117 -6.23 -1.72 5.14
C ILE A 117 -5.23 -1.41 6.25
N SER A 118 -4.04 -2.00 6.18
CA SER A 118 -3.03 -1.93 7.24
C SER A 118 -2.28 -0.60 7.28
N GLY A 119 -2.38 0.22 6.24
CA GLY A 119 -1.82 1.56 6.20
C GLY A 119 -1.66 2.11 4.79
N CYS A 120 -0.76 3.08 4.64
CA CYS A 120 -0.46 3.70 3.35
C CYS A 120 1.06 3.90 3.17
N ALA A 121 1.48 3.98 1.91
CA ALA A 121 2.86 4.29 1.56
C ALA A 121 2.88 5.54 0.67
N VAL A 122 3.19 6.67 1.31
CA VAL A 122 3.07 8.03 0.78
C VAL A 122 4.45 8.62 0.55
N GLY A 123 4.68 9.18 -0.64
CA GLY A 123 5.93 9.85 -1.01
C GLY A 123 5.67 11.32 -1.32
N ARG A 124 5.41 11.61 -2.60
CA ARG A 124 5.26 12.99 -3.12
C ARG A 124 4.26 13.86 -2.36
N ASN A 125 3.14 13.30 -1.90
CA ASN A 125 2.16 14.04 -1.09
C ASN A 125 2.70 14.52 0.27
N ILE A 126 3.86 14.04 0.72
CA ILE A 126 4.54 14.52 1.92
C ILE A 126 5.73 15.41 1.53
N HIS A 127 6.73 14.84 0.84
CA HIS A 127 8.03 15.51 0.67
C HIS A 127 8.04 16.68 -0.34
N GLN A 128 6.92 16.95 -1.03
CA GLN A 128 6.76 18.13 -1.90
C GLN A 128 6.08 19.31 -1.18
N LYS A 129 5.64 19.12 0.07
CA LYS A 129 5.17 20.21 0.95
C LYS A 129 6.38 20.89 1.60
N ASP A 130 6.18 22.08 2.15
CA ASP A 130 7.12 22.64 3.11
C ASP A 130 7.20 21.76 4.37
N LEU A 131 8.29 21.90 5.11
CA LEU A 131 8.63 21.02 6.24
C LEU A 131 7.51 20.97 7.29
N ASP A 132 6.91 22.10 7.61
CA ASP A 132 5.92 22.24 8.66
C ASP A 132 4.62 21.51 8.27
N ASN A 133 4.12 21.78 7.05
CA ASN A 133 2.98 21.06 6.49
C ASN A 133 3.24 19.57 6.28
N ALA A 134 4.46 19.17 5.91
CA ALA A 134 4.83 17.77 5.77
C ALA A 134 4.79 17.02 7.12
N VAL A 135 5.35 17.61 8.19
CA VAL A 135 5.35 17.04 9.54
C VAL A 135 3.92 16.90 10.07
N ARG A 136 3.11 17.95 9.93
CA ARG A 136 1.69 17.94 10.31
C ARG A 136 0.90 16.86 9.60
N PHE A 137 1.08 16.73 8.28
CA PHE A 137 0.40 15.70 7.51
C PHE A 137 0.84 14.29 7.94
N CYS A 138 2.12 14.08 8.24
CA CYS A 138 2.60 12.82 8.80
C CYS A 138 1.96 12.49 10.15
N LYS A 139 1.80 13.48 11.04
CA LYS A 139 1.11 13.30 12.34
C LYS A 139 -0.35 12.91 12.16
N ALA A 140 -1.06 13.55 11.23
CA ALA A 140 -2.44 13.19 10.89
C ALA A 140 -2.56 11.74 10.40
N ILE A 141 -1.68 11.32 9.47
CA ILE A 141 -1.63 9.94 8.95
C ILE A 141 -1.33 8.95 10.09
N TYR A 142 -0.35 9.27 10.93
CA TYR A 142 0.03 8.45 12.09
C TYR A 142 -1.15 8.25 13.05
N GLY A 143 -1.85 9.33 13.39
CA GLY A 143 -2.99 9.28 14.29
C GLY A 143 -4.12 8.37 13.77
N ILE A 144 -4.40 8.41 12.46
CA ILE A 144 -5.41 7.53 11.85
C ILE A 144 -4.98 6.05 11.92
N ILE A 145 -3.72 5.74 11.57
CA ILE A 145 -3.27 4.35 11.41
C ILE A 145 -2.97 3.68 12.77
N TYR A 146 -2.37 4.40 13.71
CA TYR A 146 -1.81 3.81 14.92
C TYR A 146 -2.54 4.21 16.21
N GLU A 147 -3.11 5.42 16.26
CA GLU A 147 -3.78 5.92 17.46
C GLU A 147 -5.31 5.79 17.40
N ASN A 148 -5.86 5.41 16.23
CA ASN A 148 -7.30 5.30 15.97
C ASN A 148 -8.06 6.59 16.29
N ILE A 149 -7.46 7.76 16.05
CA ILE A 149 -8.16 9.04 16.22
C ILE A 149 -9.28 9.20 15.19
N ILE A 150 -10.30 9.98 15.53
CA ILE A 150 -11.39 10.28 14.60
C ILE A 150 -10.92 11.22 13.48
N LEU A 151 -11.61 11.17 12.34
CA LEU A 151 -11.25 11.97 11.15
C LEU A 151 -11.14 13.48 11.44
N ASN A 152 -12.00 14.04 12.28
CA ASN A 152 -11.95 15.46 12.62
C ASN A 152 -10.66 15.84 13.34
N ASP A 153 -10.19 15.00 14.28
CA ASP A 153 -8.94 15.24 15.00
C ASP A 153 -7.75 15.13 14.05
N ALA A 154 -7.78 14.15 13.14
CA ALA A 154 -6.77 14.03 12.09
C ALA A 154 -6.72 15.28 11.18
N LYS A 155 -7.87 15.88 10.84
CA LYS A 155 -7.94 17.11 10.05
C LYS A 155 -7.46 18.35 10.80
N ASN A 156 -7.57 18.39 12.13
CA ASN A 156 -7.09 19.52 12.93
C ASN A 156 -5.57 19.69 12.81
N TYR A 157 -4.83 18.58 12.68
CA TYR A 157 -3.41 18.62 12.36
C TYR A 157 -3.07 19.36 11.06
N LEU A 158 -4.02 19.64 10.15
CA LEU A 158 -3.73 20.39 8.92
C LEU A 158 -3.88 21.90 9.06
N LYS A 159 -4.51 22.39 10.14
CA LYS A 159 -4.91 23.80 10.32
C LYS A 159 -3.98 24.59 11.24
N GLU A 160 -3.35 23.89 12.17
CA GLU A 160 -2.33 24.39 13.09
C GLU A 160 -0.95 24.39 12.43
#